data_AF-A0A1W2AWW0-F1
#
_entry.id   AF-A0A1W2AWW0-F1
#
_cell.length_a   1.000
_cell.length_b   1.000
_cell.length_c   1.000
_cell.angle_alpha   90.00
_cell.angle_beta   90.00
_cell.angle_gamma   90.00
#
_symmetry.space_group_name_H-M   'P 1'
#
loop_
_entity.id
_entity.type
_entity.pdbx_description
1 polymer ?
#
loop_
_entity_poly.entity_id
_entity_poly.type
_entity_poly.pdbx_seq_one_letter_code
_entity_poly.pdbx_strand_id
1 'polypeptide(L)'
;MYASRVSTVSTFLVIHNKEHNLNKAELVAAIAGESELSKTKAEHALNAALEAIKKAVTKGDNVQLIGFGTFSSGKRAARMGRNPKTGEAIKIAASKTVKFTAGKAFKDSVNKRKK
;
A
#
# COMPACT_ATOMS: atom_id res chain seq x y z
N MET A 1 -2.32 56.87 31.83
CA MET A 1 -1.58 55.92 32.69
C MET A 1 -1.63 54.55 32.03
N TYR A 2 -0.48 53.89 31.97
CA TYR A 2 -0.19 52.64 31.26
C TYR A 2 -1.04 51.44 31.69
N ALA A 3 -1.44 50.61 30.73
CA ALA A 3 -1.69 49.19 30.98
C ALA A 3 -1.16 48.36 29.80
N SER A 4 0.12 48.01 29.88
CA SER A 4 0.77 46.99 29.07
C SER A 4 0.32 45.61 29.52
N ARG A 5 -0.15 44.74 28.60
CA ARG A 5 0.27 43.34 28.59
C ARG A 5 -0.02 42.68 27.24
N VAL A 6 1.07 42.37 26.55
CA VAL A 6 1.14 41.45 25.42
C VAL A 6 0.77 40.05 25.94
N SER A 7 -0.21 39.39 25.32
CA SER A 7 -0.36 37.94 25.39
C SER A 7 -0.19 37.39 23.98
N THR A 8 1.05 37.03 23.73
CA THR A 8 1.49 36.04 22.75
C THR A 8 0.57 34.80 22.72
N VAL A 9 0.75 34.03 21.65
CA VAL A 9 0.23 32.67 21.44
C VAL A 9 -1.17 32.59 20.81
N SER A 10 -1.42 33.36 19.74
CA SER A 10 -2.22 32.82 18.62
C SER A 10 -1.34 31.90 17.77
N THR A 11 -0.80 30.87 18.42
CA THR A 11 -0.29 29.67 17.75
C THR A 11 -1.50 28.79 17.48
N PHE A 12 -2.46 29.32 16.71
CA PHE A 12 -3.51 28.51 16.12
C PHE A 12 -2.88 27.78 14.93
N LEU A 13 -2.09 26.77 15.31
CA LEU A 13 -1.88 25.52 14.61
C LEU A 13 -2.16 25.62 13.11
N VAL A 14 -1.09 25.88 12.36
CA VAL A 14 -0.96 25.36 11.00
C VAL A 14 -1.21 23.86 11.12
N ILE A 15 -2.45 23.43 10.88
CA ILE A 15 -2.77 22.04 10.60
C ILE A 15 -2.11 21.79 9.25
N HIS A 16 -0.82 21.44 9.30
CA HIS A 16 -0.23 20.65 8.24
C HIS A 16 -1.04 19.36 8.24
N ASN A 17 -2.00 19.28 7.30
CA ASN A 17 -2.47 18.02 6.78
C ASN A 17 -1.23 17.33 6.21
N LYS A 18 -0.51 16.60 7.08
CA LYS A 18 0.53 15.68 6.66
C LYS A 18 -0.22 14.65 5.82
N GLU A 19 -0.03 14.69 4.50
CA GLU A 19 -0.39 13.54 3.69
C GLU A 19 0.37 12.35 4.28
N HIS A 20 -0.36 11.45 4.92
CA HIS A 20 0.18 10.18 5.42
C HIS A 20 0.31 9.21 4.24
N ASN A 21 1.15 9.56 3.27
CA ASN A 21 1.49 8.70 2.16
C ASN A 21 2.80 7.99 2.48
N LEU A 22 2.67 6.80 3.08
CA LEU A 22 3.79 5.88 3.31
C LEU A 22 4.40 5.46 1.97
N ASN A 23 5.44 6.19 1.55
CA ASN A 23 6.23 5.86 0.37
C ASN A 23 7.27 4.77 0.70
N LYS A 24 7.99 4.29 -0.32
CA LYS A 24 8.99 3.22 -0.13
C LYS A 24 10.06 3.58 0.93
N ALA A 25 10.54 4.82 0.94
CA ALA A 25 11.60 5.24 1.86
C ALA A 25 11.11 5.26 3.32
N GLU A 26 9.88 5.73 3.53
CA GLU A 26 9.25 5.72 4.86
C GLU A 26 8.96 4.29 5.33
N LEU A 27 8.55 3.39 4.44
CA LEU A 27 8.38 1.97 4.76
C LEU A 27 9.73 1.32 5.13
N VAL A 28 10.82 1.62 4.42
CA VAL A 28 12.16 1.14 4.77
C VAL A 28 12.60 1.67 6.15
N ALA A 29 12.32 2.93 6.45
CA ALA A 29 12.65 3.50 7.76
C ALA A 29 11.85 2.83 8.89
N ALA A 30 10.56 2.54 8.67
CA ALA A 30 9.74 1.81 9.63
C ALA A 30 10.28 0.38 9.86
N ILE A 31 10.60 -0.35 8.79
CA ILE A 31 11.20 -1.69 8.89
C ILE A 31 12.52 -1.63 9.65
N ALA A 32 13.41 -0.70 9.30
CA ALA A 32 14.69 -0.54 9.98
C ALA A 32 14.53 -0.30 11.49
N GLY A 33 13.56 0.54 11.88
CA GLY A 33 13.26 0.82 13.29
C GLY A 33 12.69 -0.37 14.04
N GLU A 34 11.74 -1.10 13.46
CA GLU A 34 11.07 -2.23 14.12
C GLU A 34 11.91 -3.52 14.13
N SER A 35 12.81 -3.70 13.16
CA SER A 35 13.66 -4.90 13.03
C SER A 35 15.09 -4.71 13.49
N GLU A 36 15.44 -3.53 14.03
CA GLU A 36 16.80 -3.16 14.44
C GLU A 36 17.85 -3.36 13.33
N LEU A 37 17.43 -3.27 12.07
CA LEU A 37 18.30 -3.39 10.90
C LEU A 37 18.82 -2.02 10.45
N SER A 38 19.99 -2.02 9.80
CA SER A 38 20.42 -0.82 9.06
C SER A 38 19.43 -0.52 7.93
N LYS A 39 19.25 0.76 7.58
CA LYS A 39 18.38 1.18 6.48
C LYS A 39 18.69 0.45 5.17
N THR A 40 19.97 0.23 4.89
CA THR A 40 20.44 -0.54 3.72
C THR A 40 19.95 -1.98 3.77
N LYS A 41 20.12 -2.68 4.90
CA LYS A 41 19.63 -4.06 5.06
C LYS A 41 18.10 -4.13 5.00
N ALA A 42 17.39 -3.18 5.60
CA ALA A 42 15.94 -3.09 5.52
C ALA A 42 15.43 -2.88 4.08
N GLU A 43 16.10 -2.01 3.31
CA GLU A 43 15.78 -1.85 1.89
C GLU A 43 16.04 -3.12 1.08
N HIS A 44 17.19 -3.77 1.29
CA HIS A 44 17.49 -5.05 0.65
C HIS A 44 16.45 -6.12 1.00
N ALA A 45 16.06 -6.24 2.26
CA ALA A 45 15.04 -7.19 2.71
C ALA A 45 13.68 -6.91 2.06
N LEU A 46 13.25 -5.64 2.02
CA LEU A 46 11.99 -5.25 1.37
C LEU A 46 12.01 -5.58 -0.13
N ASN A 47 13.09 -5.22 -0.83
CA ASN A 47 13.22 -5.51 -2.26
C ASN A 47 13.20 -7.03 -2.52
N ALA A 48 13.93 -7.81 -1.72
CA ALA A 48 13.97 -9.27 -1.83
C ALA A 48 12.58 -9.91 -1.59
N ALA A 49 11.85 -9.44 -0.58
CA ALA A 49 10.50 -9.91 -0.30
C ALA A 49 9.54 -9.62 -1.47
N LEU A 50 9.57 -8.40 -2.01
CA LEU A 50 8.75 -8.01 -3.16
C LEU A 50 9.10 -8.84 -4.41
N GLU A 51 10.38 -9.10 -4.66
CA GLU A 51 10.81 -9.97 -5.75
C GLU A 51 10.34 -11.41 -5.58
N ALA A 52 10.46 -11.97 -4.38
CA ALA A 52 10.01 -13.33 -4.09
C ALA A 52 8.51 -13.48 -4.36
N ILE A 53 7.70 -12.52 -3.90
CA ILE A 53 6.25 -12.48 -4.16
C ILE A 53 5.97 -12.40 -5.67
N LYS A 54 6.64 -11.49 -6.39
CA LYS A 54 6.49 -11.36 -7.84
C LYS A 54 6.82 -12.65 -8.56
N LYS A 55 7.93 -13.31 -8.21
CA LYS A 55 8.39 -14.56 -8.84
C LYS A 55 7.39 -15.69 -8.60
N ALA A 56 6.93 -15.88 -7.36
CA ALA A 56 5.94 -16.90 -7.01
C ALA A 56 4.61 -16.70 -7.76
N VAL A 57 4.04 -15.49 -7.72
CA VAL A 57 2.76 -15.19 -8.37
C VAL A 57 2.86 -15.30 -9.89
N THR A 58 4.01 -14.97 -10.49
CA THR A 58 4.22 -15.12 -11.95
C THR A 58 4.22 -16.59 -12.37
N LYS A 59 4.77 -17.47 -11.54
CA LYS A 59 4.75 -18.93 -11.75
C LYS A 59 3.36 -19.54 -11.58
N GLY A 60 2.46 -18.84 -10.90
CA GLY A 60 1.11 -19.30 -10.62
C GLY A 60 0.90 -19.74 -9.18
N ASP A 61 1.95 -19.64 -8.35
CA ASP A 61 1.91 -20.00 -6.95
C ASP A 61 1.16 -18.94 -6.13
N ASN A 62 0.65 -19.37 -4.97
CA ASN A 62 0.03 -18.49 -4.00
C ASN A 62 1.00 -18.18 -2.87
N VAL A 63 1.12 -16.91 -2.50
CA VAL A 63 1.91 -16.47 -1.35
C VAL A 63 0.96 -16.03 -0.25
N GLN A 64 0.88 -16.83 0.81
CA GLN A 64 0.04 -16.53 1.97
C GLN A 64 0.90 -15.97 3.10
N LEU A 65 0.58 -14.74 3.52
CA LEU A 65 1.15 -14.07 4.68
C LEU A 65 0.11 -14.06 5.79
N ILE A 66 0.25 -14.98 6.76
CA ILE A 66 -0.71 -15.13 7.87
C ILE A 66 -0.87 -13.79 8.59
N GLY A 67 -2.11 -13.40 8.85
CA GLY A 67 -2.44 -12.12 9.48
C GLY A 67 -2.52 -10.93 8.52
N PHE A 68 -1.88 -10.99 7.35
CA PHE A 68 -1.88 -9.89 6.38
C PHE A 68 -2.80 -10.17 5.18
N GLY A 69 -2.56 -11.25 4.45
CA GLY A 69 -3.34 -11.61 3.27
C GLY A 69 -2.64 -12.59 2.34
N THR A 70 -3.27 -12.84 1.19
CA THR A 70 -2.79 -13.80 0.20
C THR A 70 -2.63 -13.13 -1.16
N PHE A 71 -1.46 -13.29 -1.77
CA PHE A 71 -1.19 -12.96 -3.16
C PHE A 71 -1.37 -14.20 -4.03
N SER A 72 -2.08 -14.05 -5.15
CA SER A 72 -2.41 -15.16 -6.05
C SER A 72 -2.42 -14.70 -7.50
N SER A 73 -2.21 -15.64 -8.41
CA SER A 73 -2.42 -15.41 -9.83
C SER A 73 -3.89 -15.70 -10.18
N GLY A 74 -4.49 -14.84 -10.99
CA GLY A 74 -5.83 -15.02 -11.55
C GLY A 74 -5.75 -15.13 -13.07
N LYS A 75 -6.78 -15.72 -13.67
CA LYS A 75 -6.96 -15.72 -15.13
C LYS A 75 -8.14 -14.82 -15.48
N ARG A 76 -7.94 -13.92 -16.43
CA ARG A 76 -8.99 -13.12 -17.04
C ARG A 76 -9.26 -13.68 -18.43
N ALA A 77 -10.46 -14.21 -18.64
CA ALA A 77 -10.86 -14.76 -19.93
C ALA A 77 -10.86 -13.68 -21.03
N ALA A 78 -10.64 -14.12 -22.26
CA ALA A 78 -10.79 -13.26 -23.42
C ALA A 78 -12.24 -12.77 -23.51
N ARG A 79 -12.43 -11.51 -23.84
CA ARG A 79 -13.76 -10.90 -23.96
C ARG A 79 -13.77 -9.84 -25.05
N MET A 80 -14.94 -9.57 -25.59
CA MET A 80 -15.14 -8.43 -26.47
C MET A 80 -15.32 -7.16 -25.62
N GLY A 81 -14.44 -6.19 -25.84
CA GLY A 81 -14.59 -4.82 -25.33
C GLY A 81 -15.03 -3.89 -26.45
N ARG A 82 -15.24 -2.61 -26.12
CA ARG A 82 -15.44 -1.54 -27.10
C ARG A 82 -14.38 -0.47 -26.92
N ASN A 83 -13.91 0.10 -28.03
CA ASN A 83 -13.08 1.29 -27.98
C ASN A 83 -13.90 2.45 -27.39
N PRO A 84 -13.49 3.09 -26.29
CA PRO A 84 -14.24 4.20 -25.72
C PRO A 84 -14.30 5.43 -26.65
N LYS A 85 -13.41 5.55 -27.65
CA LYS A 85 -13.41 6.66 -28.62
C LYS A 85 -14.18 6.36 -29.91
N THR A 86 -14.09 5.14 -30.45
CA THR A 86 -14.69 4.78 -31.76
C THR A 86 -15.91 3.86 -31.66
N GLY A 87 -16.16 3.26 -30.50
CA GLY A 87 -17.28 2.32 -30.30
C GLY A 87 -17.09 0.94 -30.93
N GLU A 88 -16.06 0.76 -31.74
CA GLU A 88 -15.75 -0.50 -32.43
C GLU A 88 -15.44 -1.63 -31.44
N ALA A 89 -15.81 -2.85 -31.82
CA ALA A 89 -15.57 -4.03 -31.02
C ALA A 89 -14.08 -4.42 -31.05
N ILE A 90 -13.44 -4.45 -29.89
CA ILE A 90 -12.03 -4.86 -29.73
C ILE A 90 -11.99 -6.18 -29.00
N LYS A 91 -11.28 -7.17 -29.56
CA LYS A 91 -10.99 -8.42 -28.85
C LYS A 91 -9.91 -8.19 -27.79
N ILE A 92 -10.27 -8.33 -26.52
CA ILE A 92 -9.33 -8.27 -25.40
C ILE A 92 -8.86 -9.70 -25.14
N ALA A 93 -7.58 -9.99 -25.38
CA ALA A 93 -7.00 -11.31 -25.17
C ALA A 93 -7.09 -11.75 -23.70
N ALA A 94 -7.09 -13.06 -23.48
CA ALA A 94 -6.98 -13.63 -22.15
C ALA A 94 -5.66 -13.19 -21.51
N SER A 95 -5.70 -12.78 -20.25
CA SER A 95 -4.52 -12.29 -19.53
C SER A 95 -4.44 -12.90 -18.14
N LYS A 96 -3.22 -13.03 -17.63
CA LYS A 96 -3.00 -13.32 -16.21
C LYS A 96 -3.15 -12.02 -15.43
N THR A 97 -3.84 -12.08 -14.30
CA THR A 97 -4.01 -10.97 -13.38
C THR A 97 -3.38 -11.34 -12.03
N VAL A 98 -3.08 -10.34 -11.21
CA VAL A 98 -2.62 -10.52 -9.84
C VAL A 98 -3.76 -10.15 -8.92
N LYS A 99 -4.04 -11.00 -7.93
CA LYS A 99 -5.06 -10.75 -6.92
C LYS A 99 -4.43 -10.77 -5.53
N PHE A 100 -4.67 -9.71 -4.77
CA PHE A 100 -4.42 -9.66 -3.33
C PHE A 100 -5.74 -9.81 -2.58
N THR A 101 -5.78 -10.74 -1.63
CA THR A 101 -6.92 -10.92 -0.74
C THR A 101 -6.49 -10.59 0.68
N ALA A 102 -6.98 -9.48 1.24
CA ALA A 102 -6.68 -9.10 2.62
C ALA A 102 -7.22 -10.15 3.60
N GLY A 103 -6.35 -10.56 4.54
CA GLY A 103 -6.69 -11.50 5.59
C GLY A 103 -7.64 -10.88 6.61
N LYS A 104 -8.29 -11.74 7.42
CA LYS A 104 -9.25 -11.30 8.44
C LYS A 104 -8.60 -10.32 9.43
N ALA A 105 -7.43 -10.63 9.96
CA ALA A 105 -6.74 -9.79 10.93
C ALA A 105 -6.40 -8.39 10.38
N PHE A 106 -6.04 -8.28 9.10
CA PHE A 106 -5.80 -6.98 8.47
C PHE A 106 -7.11 -6.19 8.33
N LYS A 107 -8.19 -6.82 7.84
CA LYS A 107 -9.51 -6.18 7.74
C LYS A 107 -10.02 -5.73 9.11
N ASP A 108 -9.86 -6.56 10.14
CA ASP A 108 -10.27 -6.26 11.50
C ASP A 108 -9.50 -5.04 12.04
N SER A 109 -8.20 -4.96 11.76
CA SER A 109 -7.35 -3.83 12.19
C SER A 109 -7.77 -2.50 11.54
N VAL A 110 -8.20 -2.53 10.27
CA VAL A 110 -8.73 -1.35 9.56
C VAL A 110 -10.11 -0.95 10.09
N ASN A 111 -10.95 -1.94 10.44
CA ASN A 111 -12.33 -1.73 10.87
C ASN A 111 -12.49 -1.51 12.39
N LYS A 112 -11.41 -1.40 13.18
CA LYS A 112 -11.51 -1.05 14.60
C LYS A 112 -12.16 0.32 14.73
N ARG A 113 -13.47 0.35 15.04
CA ARG A 113 -14.14 1.59 15.47
C ARG A 113 -13.45 2.03 16.75
N LYS A 114 -12.83 3.22 16.73
CA LYS A 114 -12.42 3.89 17.98
C LYS A 114 -13.69 4.00 18.83
N LYS A 115 -13.72 3.28 19.96
CA LYS A 115 -14.78 3.37 20.95
C LYS A 115 -14.37 4.38 22.00
#